data_AF-A0A429N6B0-F1
#
_entry.id   AF-A0A429N6B0-F1
#
_cell.length_a   1.000
_cell.length_b   1.000
_cell.length_c   1.000
_cell.angle_alpha   90.00
_cell.angle_beta   90.00
_cell.angle_gamma   90.00
#
_symmetry.space_group_name_H-M   'P 1'
#
loop_
_entity.id
_entity.type
_entity.pdbx_description
1 polymer ?
#
loop_
_entity_poly.entity_id
_entity_poly.type
_entity_poly.pdbx_seq_one_letter_code
_entity_poly.pdbx_strand_id
1 'polypeptide(L)'
;MPLARIDRHEYPTDEVPDTLDALTETTDWILDEFAGSPVLRPQALSTTLALAQQHCAVDPQAVRFETWEAWVTSMQTGSALFAAATAPEGTHVTCRIGKREHILPATGPESHLNAGTWATSFYLAMICRDNDRLRRLAEVPVSLLRASGAVFDEYAYSWVEALQSFWLGRQDVGDRLVAAVDGTSPEALRYADTDLVSKVLCPPMILLYRVIRRDAVRFGTALADALRLHKAYWTADEDRATSADGLVALGPLAMACLARDQGITVDVESGYLPRALLEHAWIGEIAY
;
A
#
# COMPACT_ATOMS: atom_id res chain seq x y z
N MET A 1 -21.33 -20.10 0.14
CA MET A 1 -21.98 -19.11 -0.76
C MET A 1 -21.24 -19.16 -2.09
N PRO A 2 -21.85 -18.82 -3.23
CA PRO A 2 -21.12 -18.76 -4.49
C PRO A 2 -20.01 -17.70 -4.37
N LEU A 3 -18.84 -18.05 -4.87
CA LEU A 3 -17.66 -17.19 -4.89
C LEU A 3 -17.97 -15.95 -5.74
N ALA A 4 -17.77 -14.75 -5.19
CA ALA A 4 -18.01 -13.51 -5.92
C ALA A 4 -16.83 -13.26 -6.87
N ARG A 5 -17.11 -13.03 -8.16
CA ARG A 5 -16.09 -12.72 -9.15
C ARG A 5 -16.20 -11.28 -9.63
N ILE A 6 -15.11 -10.51 -9.53
CA ILE A 6 -15.02 -9.12 -10.00
C ILE A 6 -13.85 -9.02 -10.98
N ASP A 7 -14.15 -8.97 -12.28
CA ASP A 7 -13.11 -8.87 -13.30
C ASP A 7 -12.47 -7.47 -13.31
N ARG A 8 -11.14 -7.44 -13.45
CA ARG A 8 -10.37 -6.20 -13.65
C ARG A 8 -10.80 -5.51 -14.94
N HIS A 9 -10.68 -4.20 -15.00
CA HIS A 9 -10.85 -3.44 -16.25
C HIS A 9 -9.81 -3.86 -17.29
N GLU A 10 -10.13 -3.65 -18.56
CA GLU A 10 -9.17 -3.83 -19.64
C GLU A 10 -8.05 -2.80 -19.52
N TYR A 11 -6.82 -3.23 -19.80
CA TYR A 11 -5.63 -2.39 -19.73
C TYR A 11 -4.79 -2.64 -20.99
N PRO A 12 -4.35 -1.61 -21.71
CA PRO A 12 -3.53 -1.78 -22.91
C PRO A 12 -2.22 -2.50 -22.60
N THR A 13 -1.92 -3.59 -23.30
CA THR A 13 -0.70 -4.39 -23.06
C THR A 13 0.37 -4.26 -24.13
N ASP A 14 0.06 -3.63 -25.26
CA ASP A 14 0.92 -3.62 -26.45
C ASP A 14 2.27 -2.93 -26.20
N GLU A 15 2.25 -1.81 -25.46
CA GLU A 15 3.45 -1.03 -25.10
C GLU A 15 4.03 -1.39 -23.72
N VAL A 16 3.44 -2.38 -23.03
CA VAL A 16 3.84 -2.73 -21.66
C VAL A 16 5.27 -3.26 -21.57
N PRO A 17 5.79 -4.11 -22.49
CA PRO A 17 7.18 -4.54 -22.45
C PRO A 17 8.17 -3.36 -22.47
N ASP A 18 8.01 -2.43 -23.44
CA ASP A 18 8.88 -1.26 -23.56
C ASP A 18 8.74 -0.33 -22.34
N THR A 19 7.51 -0.17 -21.82
CA THR A 19 7.24 0.60 -20.60
C THR A 19 7.90 -0.03 -19.38
N LEU A 20 7.86 -1.36 -19.25
CA LEU A 20 8.50 -2.10 -18.16
C LEU A 20 10.02 -1.95 -18.20
N ASP A 21 10.63 -2.06 -19.38
CA ASP A 21 12.08 -1.90 -19.54
C ASP A 21 12.51 -0.48 -19.13
N ALA A 22 11.85 0.55 -19.65
CA ALA A 22 12.14 1.95 -19.30
C ALA A 22 11.92 2.25 -17.80
N LEU A 23 10.86 1.71 -17.21
CA LEU A 23 10.55 1.90 -15.80
C LEU A 23 11.52 1.12 -14.89
N THR A 24 12.00 -0.05 -15.34
CA THR A 24 13.05 -0.82 -14.65
C THR A 24 14.35 -0.03 -14.63
N GLU A 25 14.80 0.48 -15.78
CA GLU A 25 16.01 1.33 -15.85
C GLU A 25 15.89 2.57 -14.95
N THR A 26 14.73 3.24 -14.97
CA THR A 26 14.46 4.40 -14.11
C THR A 26 14.48 4.03 -12.63
N THR A 27 13.88 2.89 -12.26
CA THR A 27 13.84 2.41 -10.88
C THR A 27 15.23 2.08 -10.37
N ASP A 28 16.01 1.36 -11.17
CA ASP A 28 17.39 0.98 -10.82
C ASP A 28 18.27 2.21 -10.62
N TRP A 29 18.19 3.19 -11.53
CA TRP A 29 18.92 4.44 -11.40
C TRP A 29 18.53 5.23 -10.14
N ILE A 30 17.22 5.34 -9.84
CA ILE A 30 16.76 6.00 -8.62
C ILE A 30 17.29 5.24 -7.39
N LEU A 31 17.18 3.92 -7.34
CA LEU A 31 17.63 3.12 -6.20
C LEU A 31 19.14 3.17 -5.99
N ASP A 32 19.95 3.36 -7.04
CA ASP A 32 21.40 3.56 -6.88
C ASP A 32 21.75 4.89 -6.20
N GLU A 33 20.98 5.94 -6.47
CA GLU A 33 21.38 7.31 -6.11
C GLU A 33 20.53 7.94 -4.98
N PHE A 34 19.34 7.40 -4.67
CA PHE A 34 18.39 8.04 -3.74
C PHE A 34 18.93 8.19 -2.32
N ALA A 35 19.86 7.33 -1.90
CA ALA A 35 20.43 7.41 -0.56
C ALA A 35 21.17 8.73 -0.34
N GLY A 36 21.99 9.12 -1.32
CA GLY A 36 22.76 10.36 -1.33
C GLY A 36 22.03 11.56 -1.92
N SER A 37 20.87 11.36 -2.56
CA SER A 37 20.16 12.41 -3.30
C SER A 37 18.81 12.78 -2.66
N PRO A 38 18.72 13.95 -1.98
CA PRO A 38 17.44 14.48 -1.50
C PRO A 38 16.42 14.74 -2.61
N VAL A 39 16.86 14.84 -3.87
CA VAL A 39 15.99 15.05 -5.04
C VAL A 39 15.34 13.75 -5.51
N LEU A 40 16.06 12.63 -5.40
CA LEU A 40 15.57 11.31 -5.85
C LEU A 40 14.83 10.56 -4.74
N ARG A 41 15.18 10.80 -3.47
CA ARG A 41 14.51 10.16 -2.31
C ARG A 41 12.98 10.26 -2.34
N PRO A 42 12.36 11.41 -2.67
CA PRO A 42 10.90 11.52 -2.78
C PRO A 42 10.27 10.62 -3.85
N GLN A 43 11.04 10.21 -4.86
CA GLN A 43 10.56 9.44 -6.01
C GLN A 43 10.71 7.93 -5.80
N ALA A 44 11.58 7.49 -4.89
CA ALA A 44 11.94 6.08 -4.74
C ALA A 44 10.74 5.16 -4.49
N LEU A 45 9.84 5.51 -3.56
CA LEU A 45 8.67 4.67 -3.28
C LEU A 45 7.66 4.69 -4.42
N SER A 46 7.36 5.86 -5.00
CA SER A 46 6.38 5.97 -6.08
C SER A 46 6.83 5.20 -7.32
N THR A 47 8.12 5.29 -7.69
CA THR A 47 8.63 4.60 -8.89
C THR A 47 8.69 3.08 -8.67
N THR A 48 9.16 2.61 -7.51
CA THR A 48 9.18 1.16 -7.21
C THR A 48 7.78 0.57 -7.13
N LEU A 49 6.80 1.31 -6.59
CA LEU A 49 5.40 0.88 -6.57
C LEU A 49 4.79 0.85 -7.97
N ALA A 50 5.04 1.89 -8.78
CA ALA A 50 4.59 1.94 -10.17
C ALA A 50 5.14 0.75 -10.96
N LEU A 51 6.41 0.39 -10.77
CA LEU A 51 7.01 -0.80 -11.39
C LEU A 51 6.29 -2.08 -10.97
N ALA A 52 6.06 -2.26 -9.67
CA ALA A 52 5.35 -3.43 -9.13
C ALA A 52 3.92 -3.56 -9.68
N GLN A 53 3.21 -2.43 -9.84
CA GLN A 53 1.88 -2.39 -10.44
C GLN A 53 1.91 -2.64 -11.94
N GLN A 54 2.90 -2.10 -12.66
CA GLN A 54 3.09 -2.31 -14.09
C GLN A 54 3.36 -3.79 -14.42
N HIS A 55 4.11 -4.52 -13.57
CA HIS A 55 4.27 -5.96 -13.74
C HIS A 55 2.93 -6.71 -13.73
N CYS A 56 1.94 -6.23 -12.96
CA CYS A 56 0.61 -6.83 -12.93
C CYS A 56 -0.21 -6.60 -14.21
N ALA A 57 0.25 -5.78 -15.17
CA ALA A 57 -0.37 -5.68 -16.49
C ALA A 57 -0.16 -6.97 -17.30
N VAL A 58 1.07 -7.51 -17.32
CA VAL A 58 1.45 -8.74 -18.04
C VAL A 58 1.47 -10.00 -17.18
N ASP A 59 1.43 -9.83 -15.85
CA ASP A 59 1.32 -10.91 -14.87
C ASP A 59 0.23 -10.59 -13.82
N PRO A 60 -1.05 -10.62 -14.20
CA PRO A 60 -2.16 -10.20 -13.34
C PRO A 60 -2.36 -11.04 -12.08
N GLN A 61 -1.75 -12.23 -12.02
CA GLN A 61 -1.83 -13.12 -10.86
C GLN A 61 -0.57 -13.06 -9.99
N ALA A 62 0.44 -12.27 -10.39
CA ALA A 62 1.75 -12.13 -9.74
C ALA A 62 2.49 -13.47 -9.56
N VAL A 63 2.36 -14.38 -10.53
CA VAL A 63 2.96 -15.73 -10.48
C VAL A 63 4.39 -15.76 -10.99
N ARG A 64 4.90 -14.67 -11.57
CA ARG A 64 6.30 -14.52 -11.97
C ARG A 64 7.13 -13.97 -10.83
N PHE A 65 8.38 -14.40 -10.77
CA PHE A 65 9.29 -14.02 -9.71
C PHE A 65 9.59 -12.52 -9.73
N GLU A 66 9.77 -11.95 -10.92
CA GLU A 66 10.08 -10.54 -11.14
C GLU A 66 8.96 -9.64 -10.62
N THR A 67 7.69 -10.05 -10.82
CA THR A 67 6.54 -9.36 -10.24
C THR A 67 6.67 -9.35 -8.71
N TRP A 68 6.87 -10.50 -8.09
CA TRP A 68 7.05 -10.59 -6.64
C TRP A 68 8.23 -9.76 -6.12
N GLU A 69 9.38 -9.82 -6.79
CA GLU A 69 10.58 -9.07 -6.43
C GLU A 69 10.31 -7.55 -6.48
N ALA A 70 9.53 -7.05 -7.44
CA ALA A 70 9.13 -5.65 -7.50
C ALA A 70 8.27 -5.23 -6.29
N TRP A 71 7.31 -6.07 -5.88
CA TRP A 71 6.49 -5.83 -4.67
C TRP A 71 7.33 -5.80 -3.39
N VAL A 72 8.27 -6.74 -3.25
CA VAL A 72 9.24 -6.76 -2.13
C VAL A 72 10.12 -5.51 -2.15
N THR A 73 10.62 -5.11 -3.31
CA THR A 73 11.47 -3.92 -3.49
C THR A 73 10.73 -2.64 -3.07
N SER A 74 9.48 -2.48 -3.49
CA SER A 74 8.64 -1.34 -3.09
C SER A 74 8.39 -1.32 -1.57
N MET A 75 8.04 -2.47 -1.00
CA MET A 75 7.87 -2.64 0.45
C MET A 75 9.13 -2.26 1.25
N GLN A 76 10.30 -2.73 0.78
CA GLN A 76 11.58 -2.46 1.42
C GLN A 76 11.94 -0.98 1.35
N THR A 77 11.68 -0.34 0.20
CA THR A 77 11.93 1.08 -0.05
C THR A 77 11.10 1.96 0.89
N GLY A 78 9.78 1.77 0.94
CA GLY A 78 8.91 2.58 1.81
C GLY A 78 9.28 2.45 3.29
N SER A 79 9.57 1.23 3.73
CA SER A 79 10.03 0.98 5.11
C SER A 79 11.38 1.63 5.42
N ALA A 80 12.32 1.63 4.46
CA ALA A 80 13.64 2.24 4.63
C ALA A 80 13.55 3.76 4.78
N LEU A 81 12.68 4.41 4.00
CA LEU A 81 12.44 5.85 4.09
C LEU A 81 11.89 6.26 5.46
N PHE A 82 10.90 5.53 6.01
CA PHE A 82 10.39 5.81 7.35
C PHE A 82 11.39 5.47 8.47
N ALA A 83 12.22 4.45 8.28
CA ALA A 83 13.32 4.17 9.21
C ALA A 83 14.31 5.34 9.25
N ALA A 84 14.68 5.91 8.10
CA ALA A 84 15.55 7.09 8.02
C ALA A 84 14.91 8.34 8.65
N ALA A 85 13.60 8.56 8.46
CA ALA A 85 12.91 9.71 9.04
C ALA A 85 12.77 9.64 10.57
N THR A 86 12.67 8.44 11.13
CA THR A 86 12.57 8.23 12.59
C THR A 86 13.92 8.08 13.28
N ALA A 87 15.01 7.98 12.51
CA ALA A 87 16.34 7.84 13.06
C ALA A 87 16.80 9.13 13.76
N PRO A 88 17.62 9.04 14.83
CA PRO A 88 18.15 10.22 15.50
C PRO A 88 18.95 11.12 14.55
N GLU A 89 18.83 12.43 14.70
CA GLU A 89 19.56 13.40 13.87
C GLU A 89 21.07 13.13 13.88
N GLY A 90 21.71 13.21 12.71
CA GLY A 90 23.14 12.95 12.54
C GLY A 90 23.53 11.46 12.49
N THR A 91 22.56 10.55 12.59
CA THR A 91 22.79 9.10 12.42
C THR A 91 22.48 8.63 11.01
N HIS A 92 22.72 7.33 10.76
CA HIS A 92 22.40 6.67 9.50
C HIS A 92 21.68 5.35 9.77
N VAL A 93 20.85 4.92 8.83
CA VAL A 93 20.17 3.63 8.83
C VAL A 93 20.70 2.79 7.69
N THR A 94 21.22 1.61 8.01
CA THR A 94 21.51 0.59 7.01
C THR A 94 20.22 -0.14 6.66
N CYS A 95 19.87 -0.20 5.39
CA CYS A 95 18.69 -0.90 4.91
C CYS A 95 19.05 -1.71 3.67
N ARG A 96 18.35 -2.84 3.48
CA ARG A 96 18.44 -3.61 2.25
C ARG A 96 17.21 -3.40 1.39
N ILE A 97 17.45 -3.12 0.12
CA ILE A 97 16.45 -3.00 -0.94
C ILE A 97 16.89 -3.91 -2.09
N GLY A 98 16.06 -4.90 -2.44
CA GLY A 98 16.43 -6.01 -3.30
C GLY A 98 17.69 -6.73 -2.79
N LYS A 99 18.70 -6.80 -3.65
CA LYS A 99 20.01 -7.41 -3.36
C LYS A 99 21.05 -6.38 -2.89
N ARG A 100 20.68 -5.11 -2.76
CA ARG A 100 21.60 -4.00 -2.47
C ARG A 100 21.41 -3.50 -1.04
N GLU A 101 22.53 -3.23 -0.38
CA GLU A 101 22.55 -2.53 0.90
C GLU A 101 22.74 -1.04 0.65
N HIS A 102 21.93 -0.22 1.32
CA HIS A 102 21.97 1.24 1.28
C HIS A 102 22.18 1.79 2.68
N ILE A 103 22.86 2.94 2.75
CA ILE A 103 23.05 3.70 3.99
C ILE A 103 22.31 5.02 3.82
N LEU A 104 21.17 5.16 4.52
CA LEU A 104 20.36 6.37 4.47
C LEU A 104 20.72 7.29 5.63
N PRO A 105 20.96 8.59 5.40
CA PRO A 105 21.09 9.54 6.49
C PRO A 105 19.75 9.71 7.20
N ALA A 106 19.78 9.99 8.50
CA ALA A 106 18.60 10.42 9.23
C ALA A 106 18.06 11.72 8.62
N THR A 107 16.79 11.75 8.22
CA THR A 107 16.21 12.90 7.50
C THR A 107 15.25 13.72 8.36
N GLY A 108 14.63 13.11 9.36
CA GLY A 108 13.49 13.73 10.05
C GLY A 108 12.24 13.82 9.15
N PRO A 109 11.31 14.74 9.46
CA PRO A 109 10.13 14.96 8.63
C PRO A 109 10.49 15.52 7.24
N GLU A 110 10.00 14.87 6.18
CA GLU A 110 10.10 15.33 4.79
C GLU A 110 8.71 15.29 4.13
N SER A 111 8.46 16.14 3.13
CA SER A 111 7.12 16.30 2.51
C SER A 111 6.54 15.02 1.91
N HIS A 112 7.39 14.16 1.38
CA HIS A 112 6.99 12.86 0.83
C HIS A 112 6.74 11.79 1.91
N LEU A 113 7.11 12.03 3.17
CA LEU A 113 6.94 11.11 4.31
C LEU A 113 5.72 11.51 5.13
N ASN A 114 4.56 11.44 4.48
CA ASN A 114 3.28 11.87 5.00
C ASN A 114 2.33 10.69 5.27
N ALA A 115 1.10 10.99 5.71
CA ALA A 115 0.11 9.96 6.08
C ALA A 115 -0.25 9.01 4.93
N GLY A 116 -0.34 9.51 3.69
CA GLY A 116 -0.62 8.69 2.51
C GLY A 116 0.52 7.70 2.22
N THR A 117 1.76 8.21 2.15
CA THR A 117 2.97 7.39 1.95
C THR A 117 3.15 6.35 3.06
N TRP A 118 2.82 6.70 4.30
CA TRP A 118 2.84 5.76 5.42
C TRP A 118 1.83 4.64 5.22
N ALA A 119 0.58 4.97 4.86
CA ALA A 119 -0.46 3.96 4.63
C ALA A 119 -0.08 3.02 3.49
N THR A 120 0.46 3.55 2.39
CA THR A 120 1.02 2.77 1.27
C THR A 120 2.13 1.82 1.73
N SER A 121 3.10 2.32 2.50
CA SER A 121 4.21 1.51 3.03
C SER A 121 3.72 0.40 3.97
N PHE A 122 2.71 0.71 4.80
CA PHE A 122 2.09 -0.25 5.70
C PHE A 122 1.30 -1.33 4.94
N TYR A 123 0.57 -0.96 3.89
CA TYR A 123 -0.10 -1.92 3.00
C TYR A 123 0.88 -2.85 2.30
N LEU A 124 1.98 -2.32 1.77
CA LEU A 124 3.02 -3.12 1.13
C LEU A 124 3.64 -4.13 2.10
N ALA A 125 3.91 -3.73 3.34
CA ALA A 125 4.42 -4.63 4.37
C ALA A 125 3.39 -5.71 4.77
N MET A 126 2.09 -5.39 4.81
CA MET A 126 1.02 -6.39 5.01
C MET A 126 0.93 -7.37 3.86
N ILE A 127 1.02 -6.90 2.61
CA ILE A 127 1.00 -7.76 1.42
C ILE A 127 2.21 -8.69 1.39
N CYS A 128 3.38 -8.21 1.82
CA CYS A 128 4.59 -9.04 1.88
C CYS A 128 4.72 -9.87 3.17
N ARG A 129 3.79 -9.72 4.14
CA ARG A 129 3.81 -10.35 5.49
C ARG A 129 5.11 -10.10 6.27
N ASP A 130 5.73 -8.94 6.09
CA ASP A 130 6.92 -8.56 6.85
C ASP A 130 6.52 -7.94 8.19
N ASN A 131 6.33 -8.81 9.19
CA ASN A 131 5.88 -8.42 10.53
C ASN A 131 6.83 -7.46 11.25
N ASP A 132 8.13 -7.54 10.99
CA ASP A 132 9.12 -6.66 11.62
C ASP A 132 9.07 -5.25 11.04
N ARG A 133 8.84 -5.12 9.74
CA ARG A 133 8.57 -3.82 9.11
C ARG A 133 7.23 -3.25 9.53
N LEU A 134 6.19 -4.08 9.63
CA LEU A 134 4.90 -3.63 10.16
C LEU A 134 5.01 -3.09 11.59
N ARG A 135 5.78 -3.77 12.46
CA ARG A 135 6.04 -3.27 13.82
C ARG A 135 6.75 -1.92 13.82
N ARG A 136 7.83 -1.78 13.05
CA ARG A 136 8.58 -0.51 12.94
C ARG A 136 7.74 0.62 12.36
N LEU A 137 6.97 0.35 11.31
CA LEU A 137 6.06 1.34 10.73
C LEU A 137 4.97 1.74 11.73
N ALA A 138 4.47 0.80 12.53
CA ALA A 138 3.47 1.08 13.56
C ALA A 138 3.98 2.00 14.69
N GLU A 139 5.30 2.11 14.86
CA GLU A 139 5.96 2.97 15.83
C GLU A 139 6.28 4.37 15.29
N VAL A 140 6.09 4.63 13.99
CA VAL A 140 6.31 5.97 13.39
C VAL A 140 5.36 6.98 14.05
N PRO A 141 5.88 8.06 14.67
CA PRO A 141 5.03 9.05 15.32
C PRO A 141 4.12 9.76 14.32
N VAL A 142 2.82 9.85 14.61
CA VAL A 142 1.87 10.63 13.79
C VAL A 142 2.27 12.11 13.72
N SER A 143 2.93 12.64 14.77
CA SER A 143 3.49 13.99 14.77
C SER A 143 4.56 14.19 13.69
N LEU A 144 5.35 13.16 13.34
CA LEU A 144 6.30 13.22 12.24
C LEU A 144 5.56 13.35 10.91
N LEU A 145 4.49 12.59 10.71
CA LEU A 145 3.68 12.65 9.49
C LEU A 145 3.01 14.03 9.33
N ARG A 146 2.52 14.60 10.43
CA ARG A 146 1.96 15.97 10.46
C ARG A 146 3.02 17.04 10.20
N ALA A 147 4.26 16.81 10.61
CA ALA A 147 5.38 17.71 10.38
C ALA A 147 5.97 17.63 8.95
N SER A 148 5.47 16.72 8.09
CA SER A 148 5.88 16.63 6.67
C SER A 148 5.59 17.93 5.89
N GLY A 149 4.63 18.74 6.34
CA GLY A 149 4.17 19.92 5.61
C GLY A 149 3.15 19.60 4.51
N ALA A 150 2.80 18.32 4.31
CA ALA A 150 1.71 17.92 3.43
C ALA A 150 0.35 18.17 4.11
N VAL A 151 -0.63 18.63 3.31
CA VAL A 151 -1.98 18.95 3.80
C VAL A 151 -2.89 17.74 3.59
N PHE A 152 -3.46 17.23 4.68
CA PHE A 152 -4.40 16.11 4.68
C PHE A 152 -5.61 16.43 5.55
N ASP A 153 -6.75 15.86 5.21
CA ASP A 153 -7.90 15.79 6.11
C ASP A 153 -7.60 14.90 7.32
N GLU A 154 -8.25 15.18 8.46
CA GLU A 154 -7.99 14.51 9.74
C GLU A 154 -8.27 13.00 9.72
N TYR A 155 -9.11 12.53 8.79
CA TYR A 155 -9.36 11.10 8.63
C TYR A 155 -8.08 10.33 8.31
N ALA A 156 -7.13 10.92 7.57
CA ALA A 156 -5.92 10.24 7.15
C ALA A 156 -5.05 9.90 8.37
N TYR A 157 -4.91 10.82 9.31
CA TYR A 157 -4.18 10.59 10.56
C TYR A 157 -4.92 9.62 11.47
N SER A 158 -6.26 9.74 11.58
CA SER A 158 -7.08 8.80 12.34
C SER A 158 -6.96 7.38 11.78
N TRP A 159 -6.85 7.24 10.46
CA TRP A 159 -6.63 5.96 9.80
C TRP A 159 -5.26 5.36 10.08
N VAL A 160 -4.19 6.18 10.03
CA VAL A 160 -2.85 5.78 10.49
C VAL A 160 -2.93 5.25 11.92
N GLU A 161 -3.54 6.01 12.83
CA GLU A 161 -3.67 5.62 14.23
C GLU A 161 -4.49 4.34 14.42
N ALA A 162 -5.53 4.12 13.61
CA ALA A 162 -6.33 2.89 13.65
C ALA A 162 -5.48 1.68 13.25
N LEU A 163 -4.70 1.77 12.17
CA LEU A 163 -3.79 0.70 11.73
C LEU A 163 -2.68 0.45 12.76
N GLN A 164 -2.08 1.51 13.32
CA GLN A 164 -1.08 1.40 14.39
C GLN A 164 -1.66 0.71 15.63
N SER A 165 -2.86 1.14 16.05
CA SER A 165 -3.54 0.62 17.23
C SER A 165 -3.95 -0.83 17.05
N PHE A 166 -4.44 -1.20 15.87
CA PHE A 166 -4.71 -2.59 15.52
C PHE A 166 -3.45 -3.44 15.61
N TRP A 167 -2.37 -3.02 14.95
CA TRP A 167 -1.13 -3.81 14.88
C TRP A 167 -0.42 -3.97 16.23
N LEU A 168 -0.45 -2.91 17.05
CA LEU A 168 0.16 -2.90 18.39
C LEU A 168 -0.78 -3.43 19.48
N GLY A 169 -2.00 -3.88 19.13
CA GLY A 169 -2.96 -4.43 20.09
C GLY A 169 -3.48 -3.41 21.12
N ARG A 170 -3.55 -2.13 20.74
CA ARG A 170 -4.06 -1.05 21.61
C ARG A 170 -5.58 -1.12 21.72
N GLN A 171 -6.11 -0.71 22.87
CA GLN A 171 -7.54 -0.79 23.17
C GLN A 171 -8.39 0.27 22.41
N ASP A 172 -7.76 1.36 21.96
CA ASP A 172 -8.42 2.48 21.29
C ASP A 172 -8.66 2.25 19.78
N VAL A 173 -8.31 1.08 19.24
CA VAL A 173 -8.47 0.75 17.82
C VAL A 173 -9.88 1.02 17.28
N GLY A 174 -10.91 0.71 18.07
CA GLY A 174 -12.30 0.94 17.70
C GLY A 174 -12.62 2.42 17.53
N ASP A 175 -12.20 3.24 18.49
CA ASP A 175 -12.45 4.69 18.49
C ASP A 175 -11.70 5.38 17.35
N ARG A 176 -10.44 4.98 17.10
CA ARG A 176 -9.65 5.49 15.96
C ARG A 176 -10.27 5.14 14.62
N LEU A 177 -10.78 3.92 14.48
CA LEU A 177 -11.42 3.47 13.26
C LEU A 177 -12.73 4.21 12.99
N VAL A 178 -13.55 4.44 14.02
CA VAL A 178 -14.77 5.25 13.90
C VAL A 178 -14.41 6.67 13.48
N ALA A 179 -13.43 7.31 14.13
CA ALA A 179 -12.97 8.65 13.77
C ALA A 179 -12.47 8.73 12.31
N ALA A 180 -11.76 7.70 11.85
CA ALA A 180 -11.32 7.62 10.46
C ALA A 180 -12.51 7.54 9.50
N VAL A 181 -13.48 6.65 9.75
CA VAL A 181 -14.67 6.49 8.90
C VAL A 181 -15.52 7.75 8.88
N ASP A 182 -15.83 8.34 10.04
CA ASP A 182 -16.65 9.55 10.13
C ASP A 182 -15.98 10.75 9.42
N GLY A 183 -14.65 10.84 9.50
CA GLY A 183 -13.86 11.83 8.80
C GLY A 183 -13.82 11.69 7.28
N THR A 184 -14.31 10.57 6.72
CA THR A 184 -14.48 10.40 5.26
C THR A 184 -15.80 10.93 4.72
N SER A 185 -16.70 11.41 5.59
CA SER A 185 -17.97 12.01 5.16
C SER A 185 -17.73 13.28 4.31
N PRO A 186 -18.53 13.52 3.26
CA PRO A 186 -18.34 14.70 2.39
C PRO A 186 -18.35 16.04 3.12
N GLU A 187 -19.10 16.11 4.23
CA GLU A 187 -19.22 17.31 5.08
C GLU A 187 -17.96 17.58 5.92
N ALA A 188 -17.16 16.54 6.20
CA ALA A 188 -15.93 16.63 6.97
C ALA A 188 -14.69 16.90 6.09
N LEU A 189 -14.76 16.57 4.79
CA LEU A 189 -13.65 16.76 3.86
C LEU A 189 -13.44 18.23 3.52
N ARG A 190 -12.17 18.65 3.54
CA ARG A 190 -11.71 20.00 3.18
C ARG A 190 -10.77 19.99 1.99
N TYR A 191 -9.98 18.92 1.82
CA TYR A 191 -8.90 18.89 0.83
C TYR A 191 -9.01 17.73 -0.14
N ALA A 192 -9.34 16.52 0.34
CA ALA A 192 -9.36 15.33 -0.48
C ALA A 192 -10.56 15.29 -1.44
N ASP A 193 -10.33 14.73 -2.63
CA ASP A 193 -11.38 14.47 -3.60
C ASP A 193 -12.40 13.46 -3.05
N THR A 194 -13.69 13.80 -3.10
CA THR A 194 -14.76 12.98 -2.53
C THR A 194 -14.91 11.64 -3.25
N ASP A 195 -14.64 11.60 -4.57
CA ASP A 195 -14.72 10.35 -5.35
C ASP A 195 -13.60 9.38 -4.94
N LEU A 196 -12.36 9.88 -4.86
CA LEU A 196 -11.21 9.13 -4.37
C LEU A 196 -11.45 8.61 -2.93
N VAL A 197 -11.92 9.48 -2.03
CA VAL A 197 -12.17 9.08 -0.64
C VAL A 197 -13.22 7.98 -0.56
N SER A 198 -14.38 8.18 -1.19
CA SER A 198 -15.50 7.24 -1.10
C SER A 198 -15.24 5.91 -1.81
N LYS A 199 -14.50 5.90 -2.92
CA LYS A 199 -14.27 4.70 -3.72
C LYS A 199 -12.97 3.96 -3.46
N VAL A 200 -11.94 4.63 -2.93
CA VAL A 200 -10.59 4.05 -2.79
C VAL A 200 -10.10 4.08 -1.34
N LEU A 201 -10.24 5.20 -0.64
CA LEU A 201 -9.57 5.39 0.67
C LEU A 201 -10.43 4.94 1.86
N CYS A 202 -11.75 5.10 1.81
CA CYS A 202 -12.69 4.63 2.84
C CYS A 202 -12.87 3.09 2.86
N PRO A 203 -12.98 2.37 1.72
CA PRO A 203 -13.27 0.93 1.75
C PRO A 203 -12.31 0.06 2.59
N PRO A 204 -10.98 0.30 2.61
CA PRO A 204 -10.06 -0.41 3.51
C PRO A 204 -10.41 -0.28 5.00
N MET A 205 -10.95 0.87 5.42
CA MET A 205 -11.39 1.09 6.81
C MET A 205 -12.57 0.19 7.17
N ILE A 206 -13.53 0.07 6.25
CA ILE A 206 -14.67 -0.84 6.38
C ILE A 206 -14.20 -2.30 6.43
N LEU A 207 -13.22 -2.67 5.62
CA LEU A 207 -12.63 -4.00 5.64
C LEU A 207 -11.93 -4.30 6.96
N LEU A 208 -11.13 -3.37 7.51
CA LEU A 208 -10.53 -3.53 8.84
C LEU A 208 -11.58 -3.73 9.92
N TYR A 209 -12.68 -2.98 9.89
CA TYR A 209 -13.81 -3.18 10.81
C TYR A 209 -14.35 -4.62 10.72
N ARG A 210 -14.51 -5.16 9.51
CA ARG A 210 -14.95 -6.56 9.33
C ARG A 210 -13.93 -7.58 9.85
N VAL A 211 -12.64 -7.33 9.68
CA VAL A 211 -11.56 -8.17 10.26
C VAL A 211 -11.65 -8.18 11.79
N ILE A 212 -11.75 -7.01 12.43
CA ILE A 212 -11.88 -6.88 13.90
C ILE A 212 -13.11 -7.64 14.41
N ARG A 213 -14.22 -7.59 13.68
CA ARG A 213 -15.46 -8.31 14.03
C ARG A 213 -15.42 -9.81 13.72
N ARG A 214 -14.39 -10.31 13.01
CA ARG A 214 -14.24 -11.70 12.56
C ARG A 214 -15.48 -12.25 11.83
N ASP A 215 -16.12 -11.40 11.03
CA ASP A 215 -17.33 -11.74 10.27
C ASP A 215 -16.98 -12.03 8.81
N ALA A 216 -16.72 -13.30 8.49
CA ALA A 216 -16.27 -13.72 7.16
C ALA A 216 -17.28 -13.39 6.04
N VAL A 217 -18.58 -13.53 6.31
CA VAL A 217 -19.62 -13.28 5.31
C VAL A 217 -19.70 -11.78 4.99
N ARG A 218 -19.70 -10.93 6.03
CA ARG A 218 -19.72 -9.48 5.83
C ARG A 218 -18.38 -8.95 5.29
N PHE A 219 -17.27 -9.61 5.62
CA PHE A 219 -15.97 -9.32 5.01
C PHE A 219 -16.01 -9.57 3.51
N GLY A 220 -16.43 -10.77 3.07
CA GLY A 220 -16.51 -11.10 1.64
C GLY A 220 -17.43 -10.16 0.85
N THR A 221 -18.57 -9.78 1.44
CA THR A 221 -19.47 -8.78 0.84
C THR A 221 -18.80 -7.41 0.71
N ALA A 222 -18.19 -6.91 1.79
CA ALA A 222 -17.51 -5.62 1.79
C ALA A 222 -16.30 -5.60 0.83
N LEU A 223 -15.58 -6.72 0.69
CA LEU A 223 -14.47 -6.85 -0.25
C LEU A 223 -14.97 -6.77 -1.69
N ALA A 224 -16.02 -7.51 -2.03
CA ALA A 224 -16.61 -7.43 -3.36
C ALA A 224 -17.06 -6.00 -3.70
N ASP A 225 -17.65 -5.28 -2.74
CA ASP A 225 -18.06 -3.88 -2.92
C ASP A 225 -16.86 -2.94 -3.09
N ALA A 226 -15.82 -3.11 -2.26
CA ALA A 226 -14.57 -2.34 -2.38
C ALA A 226 -13.93 -2.49 -3.77
N LEU A 227 -13.94 -3.71 -4.33
CA LEU A 227 -13.42 -3.97 -5.67
C LEU A 227 -14.27 -3.36 -6.79
N ARG A 228 -15.59 -3.35 -6.63
CA ARG A 228 -16.49 -2.64 -7.57
C ARG A 228 -16.26 -1.14 -7.53
N LEU A 229 -16.08 -0.56 -6.35
CA LEU A 229 -15.77 0.86 -6.16
C LEU A 229 -14.40 1.22 -6.77
N HIS A 230 -13.38 0.39 -6.51
CA HIS A 230 -12.06 0.53 -7.12
C HIS A 230 -12.15 0.52 -8.65
N LYS A 231 -12.87 -0.46 -9.23
CA LYS A 231 -13.12 -0.49 -10.68
C LYS A 231 -13.80 0.79 -11.16
N ALA A 232 -14.86 1.22 -10.48
CA ALA A 232 -15.61 2.41 -10.86
C ALA A 232 -14.78 3.71 -10.76
N TYR A 233 -13.82 3.80 -9.85
CA TYR A 233 -12.91 4.94 -9.76
C TYR A 233 -11.92 4.95 -10.93
N TRP A 234 -11.28 3.81 -11.19
CA TRP A 234 -10.23 3.70 -12.20
C TRP A 234 -10.75 3.64 -13.63
N THR A 235 -12.05 3.39 -13.86
CA THR A 235 -12.66 3.48 -15.19
C THR A 235 -13.54 4.71 -15.36
N ALA A 236 -13.37 5.73 -14.52
CA ALA A 236 -14.19 6.95 -14.60
C ALA A 236 -13.85 7.81 -15.83
N ASP A 237 -12.61 7.72 -16.32
CA ASP A 237 -12.08 8.41 -17.49
C ASP A 237 -10.91 7.63 -18.09
N GLU A 238 -10.46 8.03 -19.28
CA GLU A 238 -9.41 7.34 -20.06
C GLU A 238 -8.03 7.41 -19.38
N ASP A 239 -7.69 8.53 -18.74
CA ASP A 239 -6.40 8.71 -18.05
C ASP A 239 -6.29 7.74 -16.86
N ARG A 240 -7.37 7.61 -16.08
CA ARG A 240 -7.43 6.63 -14.98
C ARG A 240 -7.43 5.19 -15.51
N ALA A 241 -8.15 4.91 -16.59
CA ALA A 241 -8.29 3.55 -17.12
C ALA A 241 -6.96 2.98 -17.66
N THR A 242 -6.03 3.86 -18.04
CA THR A 242 -4.69 3.53 -18.54
C THR A 242 -3.60 3.64 -17.47
N SER A 243 -3.96 3.99 -16.23
CA SER A 243 -3.01 4.08 -15.13
C SER A 243 -2.74 2.71 -14.50
N ALA A 244 -1.45 2.37 -14.34
CA ALA A 244 -1.02 1.15 -13.66
C ALA A 244 -1.47 1.10 -12.20
N ASP A 245 -1.65 2.27 -11.57
CA ASP A 245 -2.11 2.41 -10.19
C ASP A 245 -3.48 1.72 -9.96
N GLY A 246 -4.29 1.63 -11.02
CA GLY A 246 -5.59 0.98 -11.01
C GLY A 246 -5.55 -0.53 -11.11
N LEU A 247 -4.41 -1.14 -11.45
CA LEU A 247 -4.31 -2.58 -11.75
C LEU A 247 -4.44 -3.46 -10.52
N VAL A 248 -4.11 -2.93 -9.34
CA VAL A 248 -4.19 -3.62 -8.05
C VAL A 248 -4.90 -2.74 -7.03
N ALA A 249 -5.92 -3.29 -6.37
CA ALA A 249 -6.61 -2.60 -5.29
C ALA A 249 -5.78 -2.71 -4.00
N LEU A 250 -4.75 -1.86 -3.87
CA LEU A 250 -3.71 -1.97 -2.84
C LEU A 250 -4.26 -2.11 -1.41
N GLY A 251 -5.15 -1.19 -1.00
CA GLY A 251 -5.79 -1.24 0.33
C GLY A 251 -6.65 -2.49 0.53
N PRO A 252 -7.60 -2.80 -0.38
CA PRO A 252 -8.37 -4.04 -0.32
C PRO A 252 -7.53 -5.32 -0.31
N LEU A 253 -6.45 -5.38 -1.10
CA LEU A 253 -5.51 -6.50 -1.11
C LEU A 253 -4.83 -6.66 0.24
N ALA A 254 -4.29 -5.58 0.82
CA ALA A 254 -3.66 -5.62 2.13
C ALA A 254 -4.62 -6.10 3.23
N MET A 255 -5.87 -5.65 3.20
CA MET A 255 -6.91 -6.10 4.15
C MET A 255 -7.31 -7.56 3.92
N ALA A 256 -7.36 -8.03 2.66
CA ALA A 256 -7.60 -9.43 2.34
C ALA A 256 -6.46 -10.34 2.81
N CYS A 257 -5.21 -9.90 2.66
CA CYS A 257 -4.02 -10.56 3.21
C CYS A 257 -4.14 -10.69 4.73
N LEU A 258 -4.41 -9.58 5.42
CA LEU A 258 -4.62 -9.56 6.87
C LEU A 258 -5.76 -10.49 7.31
N ALA A 259 -6.90 -10.47 6.61
CA ALA A 259 -8.04 -11.31 6.92
C ALA A 259 -7.67 -12.80 6.84
N ARG A 260 -6.95 -13.22 5.78
CA ARG A 260 -6.46 -14.59 5.63
C ARG A 260 -5.53 -15.01 6.75
N ASP A 261 -4.58 -14.14 7.11
CA ASP A 261 -3.62 -14.41 8.18
C ASP A 261 -4.30 -14.51 9.56
N GLN A 262 -5.51 -13.94 9.69
CA GLN A 262 -6.40 -14.08 10.86
C GLN A 262 -7.40 -15.25 10.75
N GLY A 263 -7.29 -16.09 9.72
CA GLY A 263 -8.16 -17.25 9.50
C GLY A 263 -9.55 -16.92 8.94
N ILE A 264 -9.76 -15.71 8.42
CA ILE A 264 -10.99 -15.34 7.72
C ILE A 264 -10.89 -15.78 6.26
N THR A 265 -11.85 -16.60 5.82
CA THR A 265 -11.94 -17.03 4.42
C THR A 265 -12.22 -15.85 3.49
N VAL A 266 -11.47 -15.78 2.38
CA VAL A 266 -11.64 -14.76 1.34
C VAL A 266 -12.16 -15.44 0.07
N ASP A 267 -13.48 -15.50 -0.07
CA ASP A 267 -14.19 -16.14 -1.20
C ASP A 267 -14.53 -15.11 -2.31
N VAL A 268 -13.54 -14.33 -2.74
CA VAL A 268 -13.67 -13.35 -3.81
C VAL A 268 -12.52 -13.51 -4.80
N GLU A 269 -12.82 -13.78 -6.07
CA GLU A 269 -11.83 -13.80 -7.16
C GLU A 269 -11.85 -12.46 -7.90
N SER A 270 -10.67 -11.88 -8.09
CA SER A 270 -10.54 -10.65 -8.85
C SER A 270 -9.13 -10.46 -9.41
N GLY A 271 -9.05 -9.91 -10.63
CA GLY A 271 -7.78 -9.48 -11.20
C GLY A 271 -7.15 -8.27 -10.49
N TYR A 272 -7.90 -7.58 -9.62
CA TYR A 272 -7.37 -6.53 -8.74
C TYR A 272 -6.70 -7.08 -7.47
N LEU A 273 -6.83 -8.38 -7.21
CA LEU A 273 -6.25 -9.10 -6.08
C LEU A 273 -5.33 -10.21 -6.61
N PRO A 274 -4.10 -9.89 -7.08
CA PRO A 274 -3.19 -10.88 -7.63
C PRO A 274 -3.03 -12.08 -6.68
N ARG A 275 -3.43 -13.26 -7.14
CA ARG A 275 -3.62 -14.43 -6.27
C ARG A 275 -2.34 -14.84 -5.55
N ALA A 276 -1.20 -14.81 -6.23
CA ALA A 276 0.07 -15.19 -5.60
C ALA A 276 0.49 -14.24 -4.46
N LEU A 277 0.16 -12.94 -4.57
CA LEU A 277 0.34 -11.98 -3.47
C LEU A 277 -0.66 -12.29 -2.35
N LEU A 278 -1.93 -12.51 -2.67
CA LEU A 278 -2.96 -12.81 -1.67
C LEU A 278 -2.68 -14.11 -0.90
N GLU A 279 -2.17 -15.14 -1.57
CA GLU A 279 -1.83 -16.45 -1.01
C GLU A 279 -0.46 -16.51 -0.36
N HIS A 280 0.34 -15.46 -0.54
CA HIS A 280 1.73 -15.41 -0.10
C HIS A 280 2.55 -16.61 -0.64
N ALA A 281 2.40 -16.88 -1.95
CA ALA A 281 2.90 -18.10 -2.59
C ALA A 281 4.44 -18.20 -2.69
N TRP A 282 5.18 -17.13 -2.37
CA TRP A 282 6.63 -17.04 -2.50
C TRP A 282 7.41 -17.30 -1.20
N ILE A 283 6.74 -17.73 -0.12
CA ILE A 283 7.41 -18.05 1.15
C ILE A 283 8.40 -19.20 0.97
N GLY A 284 9.65 -18.96 1.36
CA GLY A 284 10.68 -20.01 1.46
C GLY A 284 11.48 -20.26 0.18
N GLU A 285 11.14 -19.61 -0.94
CA GLU A 285 11.95 -19.70 -2.16
C GLU A 285 13.20 -18.81 -2.11
N ILE A 286 13.24 -17.79 -1.24
CA ILE A 286 14.40 -16.90 -1.09
C ILE A 286 14.63 -16.52 0.38
N ALA A 287 15.82 -16.82 0.86
CA ALA A 287 16.39 -16.18 2.03
C ALA A 287 16.92 -14.82 1.60
N TYR A 288 16.18 -13.76 1.95
CA TYR A 288 16.76 -12.44 2.01
C TYR A 288 17.54 -12.37 3.32
#